data_AF-A0ABD6F173-F1
#
_entry.id   AF-A0ABD6F173-F1
#
_cell.length_a   1.000
_cell.length_b   1.000
_cell.length_c   1.000
_cell.angle_alpha   90.00
_cell.angle_beta   90.00
_cell.angle_gamma   90.00
#
_symmetry.space_group_name_H-M   'P 1'
#
loop_
_entity.id
_entity.type
_entity.pdbx_description
1 polymer ?
#
loop_
_entity_poly.entity_id
_entity_poly.type
_entity_poly.pdbx_seq_one_letter_code
_entity_poly.pdbx_strand_id
1 'polypeptide(L)'
;EFINRDLVEFWKLDLRRSIPCLVDGLKPSQRKVLFTLFKRFDGGKEIRVSQLAGAVAQNSLYHHGEDSLVRTIIRLAQNFVGSNNLNLLLPVGQFGTRLAGGKDAASARYIYTTLSPLCRMLFPVKDDSVLKYLTEEEQSIEPEWYCPVIPLVLINGAEGIGTGWSTKLLPRNPSEVIENVARMIDNASVLKMLPFFRGFKGTVVENSFNRYTISGTASVLPTQRRKGMMKVVINELPIGCWTQDYKENVLDSLERKSLIIGYKEEHTENCVRFIVEMEKQKVTQQQLSQMFKLRRSFGKASVVLFDEHGKLQVYSSPEEILQSFFHVRRQKYIERREKEILSCKMKLRILSNQRRFIEEKNAGDIILENRNHGEIIQQLIEKGYDPFPAVCNENSSNSNFKYILDMPMSRLSNEELEVLLRKETVQREELQEVEESTWRDLWKKDLSSLSVAIEGNGTCRR
;
A
#
# COMPACT_ATOMS: atom_id res chain seq x y z
N GLU A 1 -38.23 -10.22 13.12
CA GLU A 1 -37.99 -9.94 11.68
C GLU A 1 -36.93 -8.84 11.50
N PHE A 2 -37.14 -7.63 12.02
CA PHE A 2 -36.17 -6.52 12.03
C PHE A 2 -34.74 -6.91 12.41
N ILE A 3 -34.54 -7.66 13.52
CA ILE A 3 -33.20 -8.10 13.95
C ILE A 3 -32.52 -8.99 12.90
N ASN A 4 -33.26 -9.92 12.29
CA ASN A 4 -32.69 -10.95 11.42
C ASN A 4 -32.56 -10.50 9.96
N ARG A 5 -33.17 -9.37 9.58
CA ARG A 5 -33.07 -8.77 8.23
C ARG A 5 -32.24 -7.49 8.29
N ASP A 6 -32.83 -6.41 8.79
CA ASP A 6 -32.25 -5.06 8.70
C ASP A 6 -31.02 -4.88 9.59
N LEU A 7 -31.08 -5.35 10.84
CA LEU A 7 -29.98 -5.19 11.78
C LEU A 7 -28.76 -6.04 11.40
N VAL A 8 -28.99 -7.24 10.84
CA VAL A 8 -27.92 -8.10 10.32
C VAL A 8 -27.19 -7.44 9.14
N GLU A 9 -27.90 -6.73 8.26
CA GLU A 9 -27.25 -5.97 7.18
C GLU A 9 -26.39 -4.84 7.72
N PHE A 10 -26.89 -4.10 8.72
CA PHE A 10 -26.10 -3.08 9.41
C PHE A 10 -24.82 -3.67 10.03
N TRP A 11 -24.90 -4.82 10.71
CA TRP A 11 -23.73 -5.48 11.28
C TRP A 11 -22.74 -5.97 10.20
N LYS A 12 -23.24 -6.46 9.06
CA LYS A 12 -22.38 -6.84 7.92
C LYS A 12 -21.64 -5.64 7.34
N LEU A 13 -22.33 -4.49 7.19
CA LEU A 13 -21.72 -3.25 6.74
C LEU A 13 -20.68 -2.73 7.76
N ASP A 14 -20.99 -2.84 9.05
CA ASP A 14 -20.08 -2.48 10.13
C ASP A 14 -18.79 -3.32 10.13
N LEU A 15 -18.90 -4.62 9.89
CA LEU A 15 -17.75 -5.49 9.73
C LEU A 15 -16.92 -5.12 8.50
N ARG A 16 -17.56 -4.93 7.34
CA ARG A 16 -16.88 -4.57 6.08
C ARG A 16 -16.10 -3.27 6.15
N ARG A 17 -16.60 -2.26 6.87
CA ARG A 17 -15.88 -0.98 7.04
C ARG A 17 -14.78 -1.03 8.11
N SER A 18 -14.85 -1.99 9.04
CA SER A 18 -14.00 -2.02 10.24
C SER A 18 -12.85 -3.01 10.15
N ILE A 19 -13.05 -4.16 9.50
CA ILE A 19 -12.06 -5.23 9.33
C ILE A 19 -11.46 -5.13 7.92
N PRO A 20 -10.12 -5.13 7.75
CA PRO A 20 -9.49 -5.04 6.45
C PRO A 20 -9.54 -6.38 5.68
N CYS A 21 -9.28 -6.29 4.38
CA CYS A 21 -9.07 -7.47 3.54
C CYS A 21 -7.65 -8.02 3.72
N LEU A 22 -7.50 -9.34 3.67
CA LEU A 22 -6.24 -10.06 3.67
C LEU A 22 -5.32 -9.58 2.53
N VAL A 23 -5.89 -9.36 1.35
CA VAL A 23 -5.13 -9.19 0.12
C VAL A 23 -4.35 -7.88 0.11
N ASP A 24 -5.03 -6.74 0.32
CA ASP A 24 -4.37 -5.43 0.38
C ASP A 24 -4.13 -4.90 1.78
N GLY A 25 -4.71 -5.49 2.83
CA GLY A 25 -4.64 -4.95 4.18
C GLY A 25 -5.42 -3.66 4.38
N LEU A 26 -6.30 -3.29 3.44
CA LEU A 26 -7.01 -2.02 3.45
C LEU A 26 -8.49 -2.21 3.79
N LYS A 27 -9.03 -1.21 4.46
CA LYS A 27 -10.47 -1.00 4.62
C LYS A 27 -11.02 -0.26 3.39
N PRO A 28 -12.33 -0.34 3.09
CA PRO A 28 -12.92 0.32 1.94
C PRO A 28 -12.58 1.82 1.84
N SER A 29 -12.60 2.57 2.96
CA SER A 29 -12.24 3.99 2.96
C SER A 29 -10.80 4.24 2.53
N GLN A 30 -9.86 3.40 2.96
CA GLN A 30 -8.44 3.50 2.58
C GLN A 30 -8.26 3.16 1.09
N ARG A 31 -9.00 2.17 0.59
CA ARG A 31 -8.98 1.75 -0.82
C ARG A 31 -9.50 2.84 -1.75
N LYS A 32 -10.62 3.49 -1.38
CA LYS A 32 -11.19 4.63 -2.08
C LYS A 32 -10.22 5.82 -2.20
N VAL A 33 -9.44 6.06 -1.14
CA VAL A 33 -8.36 7.07 -1.15
C VAL A 33 -7.29 6.72 -2.20
N LEU A 34 -6.77 5.49 -2.18
CA LEU A 34 -5.74 5.06 -3.15
C LEU A 34 -6.27 5.05 -4.58
N PHE A 35 -7.49 4.57 -4.81
CA PHE A 35 -8.12 4.58 -6.13
C PHE A 35 -8.17 5.99 -6.73
N THR A 36 -8.56 6.97 -5.94
CA THR A 36 -8.61 8.37 -6.39
C THR A 36 -7.22 8.91 -6.72
N LEU A 37 -6.22 8.56 -5.91
CA LEU A 37 -4.84 8.96 -6.15
C LEU A 37 -4.26 8.33 -7.42
N PHE A 38 -4.46 7.04 -7.62
CA PHE A 38 -4.03 6.33 -8.83
C PHE A 38 -4.72 6.86 -10.09
N LYS A 39 -6.00 7.26 -9.99
CA LYS A 39 -6.75 7.77 -11.14
C LYS A 39 -6.40 9.22 -11.52
N ARG A 40 -6.09 10.10 -10.56
CA ARG A 40 -5.92 11.56 -10.83
C ARG A 40 -4.54 12.12 -10.49
N PHE A 41 -3.78 11.49 -9.61
CA PHE A 41 -2.57 12.06 -8.99
C PHE A 41 -1.37 11.11 -9.03
N ASP A 42 -1.36 10.18 -9.99
CA ASP A 42 -0.33 9.13 -10.06
C ASP A 42 1.10 9.68 -10.26
N GLY A 43 1.22 10.87 -10.84
CA GLY A 43 2.50 11.58 -11.05
C GLY A 43 3.10 12.21 -9.79
N GLY A 44 2.61 11.91 -8.59
CA GLY A 44 3.21 12.39 -7.33
C GLY A 44 2.98 13.87 -7.04
N LYS A 45 1.93 14.47 -7.61
CA LYS A 45 1.59 15.87 -7.35
C LYS A 45 1.06 16.04 -5.92
N GLU A 46 1.64 16.99 -5.19
CA GLU A 46 1.16 17.37 -3.87
C GLU A 46 -0.26 17.94 -3.93
N ILE A 47 -1.10 17.49 -3.00
CA ILE A 47 -2.49 17.90 -2.87
C ILE A 47 -2.82 18.19 -1.40
N ARG A 48 -3.63 19.21 -1.14
CA ARG A 48 -4.15 19.47 0.21
C ARG A 48 -5.05 18.32 0.66
N VAL A 49 -4.93 17.92 1.92
CA VAL A 49 -5.73 16.81 2.47
C VAL A 49 -7.23 17.08 2.37
N SER A 50 -7.68 18.32 2.61
CA SER A 50 -9.10 18.69 2.44
C SER A 50 -9.58 18.54 1.00
N GLN A 51 -8.76 18.95 0.02
CA GLN A 51 -9.10 18.81 -1.40
C GLN A 51 -9.09 17.35 -1.84
N LEU A 52 -8.16 16.55 -1.33
CA LEU A 52 -8.12 15.12 -1.59
C LEU A 52 -9.36 14.43 -1.04
N ALA A 53 -9.79 14.75 0.19
CA ALA A 53 -11.01 14.18 0.78
C ALA A 53 -12.25 14.43 -0.09
N GLY A 54 -12.45 15.67 -0.56
CA GLY A 54 -13.56 16.01 -1.46
C GLY A 54 -13.45 15.29 -2.83
N ALA A 55 -12.24 15.18 -3.38
CA ALA A 55 -12.02 14.43 -4.63
C ALA A 55 -12.31 12.92 -4.47
N VAL A 56 -11.99 12.34 -3.31
CA VAL A 56 -12.31 10.95 -3.00
C VAL A 56 -13.83 10.76 -2.88
N ALA A 57 -14.50 11.67 -2.19
CA ALA A 57 -15.95 11.62 -2.03
C ALA A 57 -16.67 11.61 -3.38
N GLN A 58 -16.25 12.47 -4.31
CA GLN A 58 -16.81 12.55 -5.66
C GLN A 58 -16.45 11.35 -6.55
N ASN A 59 -15.18 10.94 -6.60
CA ASN A 59 -14.72 9.94 -7.59
C ASN A 59 -15.03 8.50 -7.21
N SER A 60 -15.18 8.23 -5.92
CA SER A 60 -15.40 6.89 -5.38
C SER A 60 -16.77 6.71 -4.74
N LEU A 61 -17.67 7.69 -4.87
CA LEU A 61 -19.02 7.67 -4.29
C LEU A 61 -18.98 7.33 -2.79
N TYR A 62 -18.25 8.13 -2.02
CA TYR A 62 -18.15 7.92 -0.57
C TYR A 62 -19.34 8.56 0.16
N HIS A 63 -20.22 7.73 0.72
CA HIS A 63 -21.48 8.17 1.34
C HIS A 63 -21.38 8.52 2.83
N HIS A 64 -20.19 8.76 3.37
CA HIS A 64 -20.02 9.16 4.77
C HIS A 64 -19.31 10.52 4.89
N GLY A 65 -19.33 11.11 6.08
CA GLY A 65 -18.76 12.44 6.32
C GLY A 65 -17.27 12.52 5.96
N GLU A 66 -16.88 13.63 5.31
CA GLU A 66 -15.51 13.89 4.84
C GLU A 66 -14.47 13.87 5.97
N ASP A 67 -14.87 14.23 7.21
CA ASP A 67 -13.99 14.17 8.38
C ASP A 67 -13.41 12.76 8.62
N SER A 68 -14.18 11.72 8.28
CA SER A 68 -13.74 10.32 8.34
C SER A 68 -12.64 10.05 7.30
N LEU A 69 -12.80 10.58 6.08
CA LEU A 69 -11.80 10.48 5.02
C LEU A 69 -10.53 11.25 5.36
N VAL A 70 -10.67 12.47 5.90
CA VAL A 70 -9.53 13.27 6.36
C VAL A 70 -8.70 12.50 7.38
N ARG A 71 -9.34 11.91 8.40
CA ARG A 71 -8.65 11.06 9.40
C ARG A 71 -8.01 9.83 8.76
N THR A 72 -8.66 9.24 7.76
CA THR A 72 -8.13 8.09 7.01
C THR A 72 -6.87 8.47 6.23
N ILE A 73 -6.88 9.60 5.51
CA ILE A 73 -5.74 10.12 4.76
C ILE A 73 -4.56 10.43 5.70
N ILE A 74 -4.82 11.11 6.82
CA ILE A 74 -3.79 11.42 7.81
C ILE A 74 -3.13 10.14 8.32
N ARG A 75 -3.93 9.12 8.68
CA ARG A 75 -3.42 7.83 9.16
C ARG A 75 -2.62 7.06 8.11
N LEU A 76 -2.98 7.14 6.83
CA LEU A 76 -2.21 6.52 5.74
C LEU A 76 -0.85 7.21 5.49
N ALA A 77 -0.72 8.49 5.86
CA ALA A 77 0.48 9.28 5.69
C ALA A 77 1.43 9.27 6.90
N GLN A 78 0.91 9.03 8.11
CA GLN A 78 1.68 9.08 9.35
C GLN A 78 2.90 8.14 9.35
N ASN A 79 4.06 8.65 9.74
CA ASN A 79 5.34 7.95 9.70
C ASN A 79 6.14 8.01 11.02
N PHE A 80 5.53 8.43 12.13
CA PHE A 80 6.18 8.40 13.44
C PHE A 80 6.25 6.96 13.97
N VAL A 81 7.18 6.68 14.89
CA VAL A 81 7.39 5.31 15.34
C VAL A 81 6.16 4.78 16.07
N GLY A 82 5.69 3.62 15.62
CA GLY A 82 4.45 2.98 16.10
C GLY A 82 3.22 3.29 15.25
N SER A 83 3.33 4.07 14.16
CA SER A 83 2.31 4.18 13.11
C SER A 83 2.56 3.15 11.99
N ASN A 84 2.93 3.60 10.77
CA ASN A 84 3.12 2.76 9.61
C ASN A 84 4.60 2.44 9.41
N ASN A 85 4.93 1.16 9.21
CA ASN A 85 6.27 0.78 8.76
C ASN A 85 6.52 1.25 7.33
N LEU A 86 5.48 1.18 6.48
CA LEU A 86 5.48 1.66 5.11
C LEU A 86 4.24 2.54 4.90
N ASN A 87 4.43 3.85 5.01
CA ASN A 87 3.40 4.83 4.72
C ASN A 87 3.15 4.92 3.20
N LEU A 88 1.89 4.74 2.79
CA LEU A 88 1.51 4.79 1.38
C LEU A 88 1.47 6.22 0.84
N LEU A 89 1.25 7.18 1.73
CA LEU A 89 1.22 8.60 1.43
C LEU A 89 2.37 9.30 2.17
N LEU A 90 2.93 10.35 1.59
CA LEU A 90 3.95 11.15 2.26
C LEU A 90 3.28 12.25 3.12
N PRO A 91 3.74 12.44 4.37
CA PRO A 91 3.26 13.53 5.22
C PRO A 91 4.01 14.83 4.86
N VAL A 92 3.34 15.76 4.18
CA VAL A 92 3.88 17.10 3.86
C VAL A 92 3.23 18.13 4.78
N GLY A 93 3.90 18.43 5.89
CA GLY A 93 3.40 19.25 7.00
C GLY A 93 3.23 18.45 8.29
N GLN A 94 2.45 18.97 9.24
CA GLN A 94 2.27 18.36 10.56
C GLN A 94 1.15 17.29 10.55
N PHE A 95 1.52 16.04 10.31
CA PHE A 95 0.60 14.87 10.33
C PHE A 95 0.44 14.22 11.71
N GLY A 96 0.95 14.91 12.73
CA GLY A 96 0.98 14.46 14.11
C GLY A 96 2.22 13.64 14.41
N THR A 97 2.56 13.59 15.68
CA THR A 97 3.83 13.05 16.16
C THR A 97 3.60 11.97 17.21
N ARG A 98 4.70 11.35 17.61
CA ARG A 98 4.73 10.40 18.72
C ARG A 98 4.33 11.03 20.07
N LEU A 99 4.37 12.36 20.18
CA LEU A 99 4.03 13.09 21.41
C LEU A 99 2.61 12.77 21.88
N ALA A 100 1.64 12.81 20.96
CA ALA A 100 0.22 12.59 21.22
C ALA A 100 -0.38 11.44 20.38
N GLY A 101 0.47 10.58 19.80
CA GLY A 101 0.03 9.46 18.97
C GLY A 101 -0.70 9.90 17.71
N GLY A 102 -0.29 11.02 17.13
CA GLY A 102 -0.89 11.58 15.91
C GLY A 102 -2.16 12.41 16.12
N LYS A 103 -2.61 12.62 17.38
CA LYS A 103 -3.75 13.51 17.69
C LYS A 103 -3.42 14.99 17.52
N ASP A 104 -2.14 15.32 17.52
CA ASP A 104 -1.53 16.63 17.29
C ASP A 104 -1.37 16.98 15.80
N ALA A 105 -2.02 16.22 14.91
CA ALA A 105 -2.07 16.55 13.48
C ALA A 105 -2.75 17.91 13.26
N ALA A 106 -2.17 18.72 12.37
CA ALA A 106 -2.75 19.99 11.99
C ALA A 106 -4.03 19.80 11.16
N SER A 107 -4.84 20.86 11.05
CA SER A 107 -6.07 20.82 10.25
C SER A 107 -5.78 20.48 8.79
N ALA A 108 -6.67 19.68 8.19
CA ALA A 108 -6.61 19.23 6.79
C ALA A 108 -6.45 20.35 5.75
N ARG A 109 -6.80 21.59 6.13
CA ARG A 109 -6.65 22.79 5.28
C ARG A 109 -5.20 23.26 5.15
N TYR A 110 -4.33 22.90 6.09
CA TYR A 110 -2.94 23.36 6.18
C TYR A 110 -1.90 22.28 5.87
N ILE A 111 -2.34 21.03 5.68
CA ILE A 111 -1.45 19.89 5.41
C ILE A 111 -1.66 19.35 4.00
N TYR A 112 -0.57 18.90 3.41
CA TYR A 112 -0.50 18.39 2.05
C TYR A 112 -0.03 16.95 2.07
N THR A 113 -0.40 16.19 1.07
CA THR A 113 0.08 14.82 0.91
C THR A 113 0.32 14.53 -0.57
N THR A 114 1.12 13.51 -0.81
CA THR A 114 1.39 12.98 -2.15
C THR A 114 1.57 11.47 -2.04
N LEU A 115 1.43 10.78 -3.16
CA LEU A 115 1.63 9.35 -3.24
C LEU A 115 3.10 9.03 -2.96
N SER A 116 3.36 8.09 -2.05
CA SER A 116 4.73 7.59 -1.83
C SER A 116 5.24 6.92 -3.10
N PRO A 117 6.49 7.14 -3.54
CA PRO A 117 7.07 6.40 -4.65
C PRO A 117 7.01 4.88 -4.45
N LEU A 118 7.13 4.42 -3.19
CA LEU A 118 6.98 3.01 -2.82
C LEU A 118 5.57 2.47 -3.07
N CYS A 119 4.54 3.32 -3.08
CA CYS A 119 3.17 2.89 -3.24
C CYS A 119 2.92 2.28 -4.63
N ARG A 120 3.40 2.89 -5.72
CA ARG A 120 3.28 2.28 -7.06
C ARG A 120 4.22 1.11 -7.32
N MET A 121 5.30 1.00 -6.58
CA MET A 121 6.12 -0.22 -6.58
C MET A 121 5.42 -1.36 -5.85
N LEU A 122 4.69 -1.04 -4.78
CA LEU A 122 3.87 -2.00 -4.04
C LEU A 122 2.60 -2.39 -4.82
N PHE A 123 1.99 -1.45 -5.54
CA PHE A 123 0.79 -1.65 -6.37
C PHE A 123 1.11 -1.32 -7.85
N PRO A 124 1.76 -2.25 -8.58
CA PRO A 124 2.18 -2.04 -9.96
C PRO A 124 1.03 -1.66 -10.88
N VAL A 125 1.22 -0.65 -11.73
CA VAL A 125 0.23 -0.21 -12.72
C VAL A 125 -0.19 -1.36 -13.66
N LYS A 126 0.72 -2.28 -13.95
CA LYS A 126 0.42 -3.46 -14.79
C LYS A 126 -0.67 -4.35 -14.19
N ASP A 127 -0.76 -4.38 -12.86
CA ASP A 127 -1.77 -5.18 -12.15
C ASP A 127 -3.16 -4.54 -12.20
N ASP A 128 -3.27 -3.22 -12.42
CA ASP A 128 -4.56 -2.53 -12.47
C ASP A 128 -5.51 -3.19 -13.49
N SER A 129 -4.98 -3.70 -14.59
CA SER A 129 -5.75 -4.40 -15.62
C SER A 129 -6.38 -5.72 -15.15
N VAL A 130 -5.83 -6.40 -14.14
CA VAL A 130 -6.33 -7.70 -13.62
C VAL A 130 -7.19 -7.57 -12.37
N LEU A 131 -7.42 -6.35 -11.89
CA LEU A 131 -8.30 -6.09 -10.75
C LEU A 131 -9.77 -6.07 -11.19
N LYS A 132 -10.64 -6.42 -10.25
CA LYS A 132 -12.09 -6.35 -10.43
C LYS A 132 -12.60 -5.06 -9.82
N TYR A 133 -12.80 -4.05 -10.67
CA TYR A 133 -13.39 -2.77 -10.29
C TYR A 133 -14.89 -2.92 -10.01
N LEU A 134 -15.36 -2.28 -8.95
CA LEU A 134 -16.78 -2.22 -8.63
C LEU A 134 -17.46 -1.14 -9.47
N THR A 135 -18.77 -1.30 -9.67
CA THR A 135 -19.62 -0.32 -10.36
C THR A 135 -20.74 0.09 -9.42
N GLU A 136 -20.90 1.40 -9.25
CA GLU A 136 -21.95 2.00 -8.43
C GLU A 136 -22.49 3.22 -9.20
N GLU A 137 -23.81 3.34 -9.32
CA GLU A 137 -24.47 4.40 -10.12
C GLU A 137 -23.90 4.54 -11.55
N GLU A 138 -23.68 3.41 -12.24
CA GLU A 138 -23.05 3.33 -13.59
C GLU A 138 -21.60 3.85 -13.66
N GLN A 139 -21.03 4.31 -12.54
CA GLN A 139 -19.65 4.76 -12.43
C GLN A 139 -18.75 3.64 -11.91
N SER A 140 -17.62 3.43 -12.57
CA SER A 140 -16.56 2.57 -12.04
C SER A 140 -15.85 3.25 -10.86
N ILE A 141 -15.89 2.58 -9.71
CA ILE A 141 -15.29 2.99 -8.44
C ILE A 141 -14.08 2.08 -8.11
N GLU A 142 -13.62 2.04 -6.86
CA GLU A 142 -12.46 1.24 -6.45
C GLU A 142 -12.65 -0.28 -6.67
N PRO A 143 -11.56 -1.07 -6.79
CA PRO A 143 -11.68 -2.52 -6.88
C PRO A 143 -12.12 -3.15 -5.56
N GLU A 144 -12.60 -4.41 -5.63
CA GLU A 144 -12.90 -5.21 -4.43
C GLU A 144 -11.71 -5.24 -3.46
N TRP A 145 -10.51 -5.37 -4.02
CA TRP A 145 -9.23 -5.25 -3.35
C TRP A 145 -8.14 -4.95 -4.37
N TYR A 146 -7.09 -4.27 -3.93
CA TYR A 146 -5.83 -4.24 -4.68
C TYR A 146 -5.02 -5.51 -4.40
N CYS A 147 -4.07 -5.84 -5.26
CA CYS A 147 -3.14 -6.93 -5.03
C CYS A 147 -1.72 -6.37 -4.95
N PRO A 148 -1.19 -6.08 -3.74
CA PRO A 148 0.17 -5.59 -3.62
C PRO A 148 1.20 -6.68 -3.96
N VAL A 149 2.46 -6.30 -4.21
CA VAL A 149 3.58 -7.24 -4.45
C VAL A 149 3.91 -8.07 -3.19
N ILE A 150 3.69 -7.50 -2.00
CA ILE A 150 3.89 -8.11 -0.69
C ILE A 150 2.70 -7.78 0.23
N PRO A 151 2.36 -8.63 1.22
CA PRO A 151 1.16 -8.44 2.03
C PRO A 151 1.27 -7.22 2.96
N LEU A 152 0.68 -6.10 2.55
CA LEU A 152 0.70 -4.85 3.30
C LEU A 152 0.06 -4.99 4.70
N VAL A 153 -0.92 -5.89 4.83
CA VAL A 153 -1.55 -6.23 6.12
C VAL A 153 -0.54 -6.69 7.17
N LEU A 154 0.50 -7.43 6.77
CA LEU A 154 1.58 -7.84 7.67
C LEU A 154 2.54 -6.67 7.95
N ILE A 155 2.79 -5.82 6.97
CA ILE A 155 3.78 -4.73 7.07
C ILE A 155 3.32 -3.64 8.03
N ASN A 156 2.11 -3.11 7.82
CA ASN A 156 1.57 -2.04 8.66
C ASN A 156 0.73 -2.57 9.83
N GLY A 157 0.46 -3.87 9.86
CA GLY A 157 -0.47 -4.45 10.81
C GLY A 157 -1.92 -4.10 10.47
N ALA A 158 -2.82 -4.49 11.36
CA ALA A 158 -4.24 -4.21 11.23
C ALA A 158 -4.86 -3.99 12.61
N GLU A 159 -5.73 -3.00 12.72
CA GLU A 159 -6.55 -2.80 13.91
C GLU A 159 -7.96 -2.40 13.50
N GLY A 160 -8.96 -3.10 14.05
CA GLY A 160 -10.35 -2.89 13.72
C GLY A 160 -11.27 -3.55 14.73
N ILE A 161 -12.37 -2.87 15.07
CA ILE A 161 -13.41 -3.38 15.94
C ILE A 161 -14.71 -3.24 15.17
N GLY A 162 -15.39 -4.35 14.93
CA GLY A 162 -16.73 -4.37 14.38
C GLY A 162 -17.67 -5.15 15.28
N THR A 163 -18.90 -5.30 14.85
CA THR A 163 -19.90 -6.04 15.62
C THR A 163 -19.56 -7.54 15.69
N GLY A 164 -19.30 -8.05 16.89
CA GLY A 164 -19.00 -9.47 17.16
C GLY A 164 -17.54 -9.88 16.92
N TRP A 165 -16.77 -9.13 16.15
CA TRP A 165 -15.39 -9.45 15.80
C TRP A 165 -14.45 -8.25 15.97
N SER A 166 -13.21 -8.54 16.35
CA SER A 166 -12.14 -7.55 16.35
C SER A 166 -10.89 -8.16 15.74
N THR A 167 -10.02 -7.30 15.20
CA THR A 167 -8.76 -7.71 14.61
C THR A 167 -7.65 -6.82 15.16
N LYS A 168 -6.55 -7.47 15.57
CA LYS A 168 -5.34 -6.79 16.01
C LYS A 168 -4.12 -7.60 15.57
N LEU A 169 -3.44 -7.09 14.57
CA LEU A 169 -2.21 -7.64 14.01
C LEU A 169 -1.09 -6.63 14.20
N LEU A 170 -0.02 -7.05 14.88
CA LEU A 170 1.18 -6.24 15.00
C LEU A 170 1.95 -6.24 13.67
N PRO A 171 2.61 -5.14 13.30
CA PRO A 171 3.35 -5.02 12.05
C PRO A 171 4.61 -5.91 12.00
N ARG A 172 5.12 -6.14 10.79
CA ARG A 172 6.32 -6.95 10.48
C ARG A 172 7.30 -6.14 9.65
N ASN A 173 8.54 -6.64 9.61
CA ASN A 173 9.61 -6.00 8.87
C ASN A 173 9.40 -6.24 7.37
N PRO A 174 9.31 -5.18 6.53
CA PRO A 174 9.17 -5.35 5.09
C PRO A 174 10.23 -6.25 4.47
N SER A 175 11.50 -6.16 4.92
CA SER A 175 12.59 -6.97 4.38
C SER A 175 12.39 -8.47 4.67
N GLU A 176 11.96 -8.83 5.88
CA GLU A 176 11.67 -10.22 6.25
C GLU A 176 10.47 -10.77 5.49
N VAL A 177 9.45 -9.93 5.25
CA VAL A 177 8.28 -10.32 4.44
C VAL A 177 8.70 -10.58 2.99
N ILE A 178 9.53 -9.70 2.39
CA ILE A 178 10.08 -9.89 1.04
C ILE A 178 10.89 -11.19 0.97
N GLU A 179 11.77 -11.43 1.93
CA GLU A 179 12.58 -12.64 1.98
C GLU A 179 11.70 -13.90 2.04
N ASN A 180 10.68 -13.90 2.90
CA ASN A 180 9.77 -15.04 3.00
C ASN A 180 8.93 -15.25 1.74
N VAL A 181 8.49 -14.18 1.07
CA VAL A 181 7.83 -14.31 -0.24
C VAL A 181 8.79 -14.93 -1.25
N ALA A 182 10.04 -14.45 -1.33
CA ALA A 182 11.05 -15.01 -2.24
C ALA A 182 11.31 -16.50 -1.96
N ARG A 183 11.42 -16.88 -0.68
CA ARG A 183 11.52 -18.29 -0.25
C ARG A 183 10.33 -19.12 -0.73
N MET A 184 9.11 -18.61 -0.60
CA MET A 184 7.92 -19.31 -1.08
C MET A 184 7.89 -19.46 -2.61
N ILE A 185 8.38 -18.48 -3.37
CA ILE A 185 8.54 -18.60 -4.84
C ILE A 185 9.45 -19.78 -5.20
N ASP A 186 10.51 -19.97 -4.41
CA ASP A 186 11.49 -21.05 -4.53
C ASP A 186 11.07 -22.37 -3.83
N ASN A 187 9.82 -22.44 -3.34
CA ASN A 187 9.26 -23.57 -2.59
C ASN A 187 10.01 -23.91 -1.29
N ALA A 188 10.73 -22.94 -0.71
CA ALA A 188 11.37 -23.07 0.59
C ALA A 188 10.39 -22.75 1.74
N SER A 189 10.70 -23.24 2.93
CA SER A 189 9.91 -22.99 4.14
C SER A 189 9.97 -21.53 4.59
N VAL A 190 8.84 -21.02 5.07
CA VAL A 190 8.71 -19.67 5.64
C VAL A 190 9.45 -19.59 6.98
N LEU A 191 10.23 -18.53 7.16
CA LEU A 191 10.89 -18.19 8.41
C LEU A 191 9.93 -17.44 9.32
N LYS A 192 10.07 -17.68 10.63
CA LYS A 192 9.25 -17.01 11.63
C LYS A 192 9.55 -15.50 11.67
N MET A 193 8.51 -14.67 11.65
CA MET A 193 8.65 -13.21 11.68
C MET A 193 8.17 -12.60 13.00
N LEU A 194 9.06 -11.86 13.67
CA LEU A 194 8.71 -11.15 14.90
C LEU A 194 8.12 -9.76 14.60
N PRO A 195 7.32 -9.19 15.52
CA PRO A 195 6.83 -7.83 15.37
C PRO A 195 7.97 -6.82 15.22
N PHE A 196 7.83 -5.91 14.25
CA PHE A 196 8.82 -4.90 13.93
C PHE A 196 8.15 -3.54 13.76
N PHE A 197 8.79 -2.49 14.28
CA PHE A 197 8.29 -1.11 14.22
C PHE A 197 9.42 -0.20 13.73
N ARG A 198 9.20 0.47 12.60
CA ARG A 198 10.20 1.35 11.98
C ARG A 198 10.64 2.44 12.97
N GLY A 199 11.95 2.52 13.24
CA GLY A 199 12.56 3.52 14.11
C GLY A 199 12.45 3.24 15.61
N PHE A 200 11.84 2.13 16.02
CA PHE A 200 11.77 1.73 17.43
C PHE A 200 13.11 1.22 17.93
N LYS A 201 13.55 1.73 19.09
CA LYS A 201 14.85 1.40 19.69
C LYS A 201 14.76 0.43 20.86
N GLY A 202 13.55 -0.04 21.18
CA GLY A 202 13.33 -0.98 22.27
C GLY A 202 13.49 -2.44 21.84
N THR A 203 13.05 -3.35 22.69
CA THR A 203 13.19 -4.79 22.46
C THR A 203 11.82 -5.44 22.31
N VAL A 204 11.69 -6.36 21.35
CA VAL A 204 10.53 -7.22 21.19
C VAL A 204 10.95 -8.64 21.53
N VAL A 205 10.30 -9.24 22.52
CA VAL A 205 10.56 -10.63 22.94
C VAL A 205 9.26 -11.41 22.85
N GLU A 206 9.33 -12.60 22.25
CA GLU A 206 8.23 -13.55 22.26
C GLU A 206 8.35 -14.44 23.51
N ASN A 207 7.34 -14.38 24.39
CA ASN A 207 7.35 -15.17 25.62
C ASN A 207 6.72 -16.55 25.42
N SER A 208 5.76 -16.65 24.50
CA SER A 208 5.10 -17.89 24.09
C SER A 208 4.53 -17.69 22.69
N PHE A 209 4.06 -18.76 22.03
CA PHE A 209 3.48 -18.68 20.69
C PHE A 209 2.52 -17.50 20.52
N ASN A 210 2.91 -16.52 19.70
CA ASN A 210 2.15 -15.29 19.43
C ASN A 210 1.80 -14.42 20.66
N ARG A 211 2.62 -14.46 21.71
CA ARG A 211 2.56 -13.50 22.83
C ARG A 211 3.87 -12.75 22.94
N TYR A 212 3.78 -11.44 22.82
CA TYR A 212 4.96 -10.58 22.72
C TYR A 212 5.01 -9.62 23.91
N THR A 213 6.20 -9.42 24.47
CA THR A 213 6.50 -8.29 25.35
C THR A 213 7.35 -7.29 24.60
N ILE A 214 6.81 -6.08 24.47
CA ILE A 214 7.49 -4.94 23.88
C ILE A 214 7.98 -4.07 25.03
N SER A 215 9.29 -3.84 25.09
CA SER A 215 9.93 -3.08 26.17
C SER A 215 10.62 -1.83 25.63
N GLY A 216 10.44 -0.73 26.34
CA GLY A 216 11.24 0.48 26.18
C GLY A 216 12.65 0.32 26.73
N THR A 217 13.44 1.39 26.71
CA THR A 217 14.83 1.37 27.20
C THR A 217 15.02 2.36 28.33
N ALA A 218 15.63 1.88 29.42
CA ALA A 218 16.08 2.70 30.54
C ALA A 218 17.51 2.34 30.92
N SER A 219 18.31 3.35 31.24
CA SER A 219 19.71 3.19 31.63
C SER A 219 20.04 4.09 32.80
N VAL A 220 20.85 3.58 33.74
CA VAL A 220 21.33 4.38 34.87
C VAL A 220 22.59 5.12 34.43
N LEU A 221 22.61 6.44 34.59
CA LEU A 221 23.79 7.23 34.29
C LEU A 221 24.83 7.11 35.42
N PRO A 222 26.10 6.84 35.11
CA PRO A 222 27.17 6.86 36.09
C PRO A 222 27.33 8.29 36.62
N THR A 223 26.91 8.54 37.85
CA THR A 223 26.97 9.87 38.47
C THR A 223 28.18 9.92 39.39
N GLN A 224 29.18 10.75 39.06
CA GLN A 224 30.45 10.79 39.81
C GLN A 224 30.45 11.64 41.09
N ARG A 225 29.42 12.43 41.43
CA ARG A 225 29.65 13.55 42.38
C ARG A 225 28.59 13.88 43.44
N ARG A 226 27.49 13.13 43.61
CA ARG A 226 26.53 13.39 44.70
C ARG A 226 26.25 12.14 45.54
N LYS A 227 26.61 12.20 46.83
CA LYS A 227 26.26 11.18 47.83
C LYS A 227 24.74 11.08 47.92
N GLY A 228 24.15 9.97 47.44
CA GLY A 228 22.76 9.59 47.71
C GLY A 228 21.75 9.68 46.56
N MET A 229 22.09 10.24 45.40
CA MET A 229 21.16 10.34 44.25
C MET A 229 21.62 9.51 43.05
N MET A 230 20.67 8.93 42.32
CA MET A 230 20.89 8.27 41.03
C MET A 230 20.06 8.92 39.93
N LYS A 231 20.60 8.93 38.69
CA LYS A 231 19.92 9.43 37.51
C LYS A 231 19.58 8.28 36.57
N VAL A 232 18.31 8.16 36.20
CA VAL A 232 17.83 7.18 35.23
C VAL A 232 17.43 7.91 33.96
N VAL A 233 17.90 7.44 32.82
CA VAL A 233 17.53 7.98 31.50
C VAL A 233 16.65 6.97 30.80
N ILE A 234 15.44 7.41 30.45
CA ILE A 234 14.49 6.66 29.64
C ILE A 234 14.63 7.16 28.21
N ASN A 235 15.15 6.31 27.32
CA ASN A 235 15.46 6.68 25.92
C ASN A 235 14.43 6.15 24.90
N GLU A 236 13.52 5.26 25.33
CA GLU A 236 12.48 4.73 24.46
C GLU A 236 11.29 4.25 25.30
N LEU A 237 10.07 4.50 24.79
CA LEU A 237 8.83 4.05 25.40
C LEU A 237 8.27 2.84 24.64
N PRO A 238 7.55 1.91 25.31
CA PRO A 238 6.85 0.83 24.62
C PRO A 238 5.88 1.34 23.55
N ILE A 239 5.68 0.56 22.49
CA ILE A 239 4.72 0.91 21.44
C ILE A 239 3.30 1.08 22.01
N GLY A 240 2.63 2.15 21.56
CA GLY A 240 1.31 2.56 22.03
C GLY A 240 1.31 3.30 23.37
N CYS A 241 2.49 3.68 23.89
CA CYS A 241 2.65 4.68 24.94
C CYS A 241 3.15 5.98 24.32
N TRP A 242 2.33 7.01 24.35
CA TRP A 242 2.68 8.33 23.82
C TRP A 242 3.36 9.18 24.88
N THR A 243 4.23 10.10 24.45
CA THR A 243 5.10 10.87 25.36
C THR A 243 4.30 11.66 26.39
N GLN A 244 3.25 12.36 25.96
CA GLN A 244 2.40 13.17 26.84
C GLN A 244 1.60 12.29 27.80
N ASP A 245 0.95 11.24 27.29
CA ASP A 245 0.20 10.29 28.11
C ASP A 245 1.10 9.60 29.15
N TYR A 246 2.37 9.32 28.80
CA TYR A 246 3.35 8.72 29.70
C TYR A 246 3.77 9.68 30.81
N LYS A 247 4.02 10.95 30.46
CA LYS A 247 4.33 12.01 31.42
C LYS A 247 3.24 12.12 32.48
N GLU A 248 1.99 12.33 32.06
CA GLU A 248 0.86 12.57 32.95
C GLU A 248 0.49 11.34 33.79
N ASN A 249 0.45 10.15 33.18
CA ASN A 249 -0.06 8.95 33.84
C ASN A 249 1.00 8.15 34.60
N VAL A 250 2.28 8.34 34.27
CA VAL A 250 3.39 7.58 34.87
C VAL A 250 4.30 8.50 35.67
N LEU A 251 4.96 9.49 35.03
CA LEU A 251 5.97 10.30 35.72
C LEU A 251 5.36 11.18 36.81
N ASP A 252 4.29 11.93 36.51
CA ASP A 252 3.61 12.79 37.50
C ASP A 252 2.97 11.96 38.62
N SER A 253 2.60 10.72 38.35
CA SER A 253 2.12 9.79 39.38
C SER A 253 3.25 9.31 40.30
N LEU A 254 4.43 9.03 39.75
CA LEU A 254 5.61 8.62 40.52
C LEU A 254 6.15 9.77 41.38
N GLU A 255 6.13 11.00 40.87
CA GLU A 255 6.55 12.20 41.60
C GLU A 255 5.62 12.49 42.79
N ARG A 256 4.29 12.44 42.56
CA ARG A 256 3.30 12.57 43.65
C ARG A 256 3.42 11.49 44.73
N LYS A 257 3.87 10.29 44.35
CA LYS A 257 4.12 9.17 45.28
C LYS A 257 5.49 9.26 45.96
N SER A 258 6.27 10.31 45.70
CA SER A 258 7.65 10.48 46.21
C SER A 258 8.58 9.31 45.86
N LEU A 259 8.29 8.58 44.77
CA LEU A 259 9.17 7.51 44.25
C LEU A 259 10.30 8.08 43.39
N ILE A 260 10.09 9.26 42.83
CA ILE A 260 11.09 10.05 42.12
C ILE A 260 11.14 11.46 42.73
N ILE A 261 12.31 12.10 42.65
CA ILE A 261 12.54 13.45 43.17
C ILE A 261 12.07 14.50 42.16
N GLY A 262 12.22 14.18 40.88
CA GLY A 262 11.79 15.00 39.75
C GLY A 262 12.31 14.44 38.44
N TYR A 263 11.89 15.04 37.33
CA TYR A 263 12.34 14.63 36.00
C TYR A 263 12.56 15.83 35.07
N LYS A 264 13.36 15.64 34.03
CA LYS A 264 13.60 16.60 32.95
C LYS A 264 13.32 15.97 31.60
N GLU A 265 12.80 16.78 30.69
CA GLU A 265 12.41 16.40 29.34
C GLU A 265 13.42 16.92 28.33
N GLU A 266 14.03 16.01 27.56
CA GLU A 266 14.97 16.35 26.48
C GLU A 266 14.53 15.67 25.18
N HIS A 267 13.25 15.86 24.83
CA HIS A 267 12.65 15.26 23.64
C HIS A 267 13.15 15.92 22.35
N THR A 268 13.18 15.12 21.29
CA THR A 268 13.24 15.61 19.90
C THR A 268 11.95 15.17 19.21
N GLU A 269 11.69 15.65 17.99
CA GLU A 269 10.49 15.26 17.23
C GLU A 269 10.33 13.74 17.07
N ASN A 270 11.45 13.01 16.99
CA ASN A 270 11.47 11.57 16.71
C ASN A 270 11.91 10.69 17.89
N CYS A 271 12.63 11.26 18.88
CA CYS A 271 13.17 10.50 20.01
C CYS A 271 12.65 11.00 21.35
N VAL A 272 12.32 10.04 22.23
CA VAL A 272 11.92 10.31 23.61
C VAL A 272 13.14 10.22 24.52
N ARG A 273 13.34 11.21 25.38
CA ARG A 273 14.38 11.18 26.41
C ARG A 273 13.88 11.85 27.68
N PHE A 274 13.72 11.08 28.75
CA PHE A 274 13.45 11.59 30.08
C PHE A 274 14.65 11.34 30.97
N ILE A 275 15.05 12.36 31.73
CA ILE A 275 16.09 12.25 32.76
C ILE A 275 15.39 12.32 34.11
N VAL A 276 15.29 11.18 34.79
CA VAL A 276 14.63 11.04 36.09
C VAL A 276 15.67 11.04 37.20
N GLU A 277 15.45 11.86 38.23
CA GLU A 277 16.27 11.91 39.43
C GLU A 277 15.56 11.17 40.56
N MET A 278 16.26 10.25 41.23
CA MET A 278 15.71 9.48 42.35
C MET A 278 16.77 9.13 43.39
N GLU A 279 16.33 8.70 44.57
CA GLU A 279 17.22 8.24 45.62
C GLU A 279 17.99 6.99 45.20
N LYS A 280 19.25 6.90 45.63
CA LYS A 280 20.12 5.79 45.26
C LYS A 280 19.61 4.48 45.87
N GLN A 281 19.13 3.59 45.02
CA GLN A 281 18.71 2.24 45.40
C GLN A 281 19.43 1.20 44.54
N LYS A 282 19.64 -0.01 45.07
CA LYS A 282 20.10 -1.15 44.27
C LYS A 282 18.92 -1.68 43.46
N VAL A 283 18.68 -1.08 42.30
CA VAL A 283 17.57 -1.45 41.41
C VAL A 283 18.13 -2.22 40.22
N THR A 284 17.56 -3.41 39.95
CA THR A 284 17.86 -4.17 38.74
C THR A 284 17.17 -3.55 37.52
N GLN A 285 17.67 -3.83 36.31
CA GLN A 285 17.04 -3.38 35.07
C GLN A 285 15.57 -3.83 34.94
N GLN A 286 15.24 -5.02 35.45
CA GLN A 286 13.86 -5.52 35.45
C GLN A 286 12.96 -4.70 36.38
N GLN A 287 13.42 -4.39 37.59
CA GLN A 287 12.68 -3.54 38.54
C GLN A 287 12.51 -2.11 38.00
N LEU A 288 13.54 -1.54 37.36
CA LEU A 288 13.41 -0.24 36.69
C LEU A 288 12.33 -0.27 35.62
N SER A 289 12.37 -1.29 34.74
CA SER A 289 11.40 -1.45 33.66
C SER A 289 9.97 -1.61 34.18
N GLN A 290 9.77 -2.31 35.30
CA GLN A 290 8.46 -2.46 35.95
C GLN A 290 7.99 -1.16 36.60
N MET A 291 8.85 -0.51 37.39
CA MET A 291 8.54 0.73 38.11
C MET A 291 8.16 1.86 37.15
N PHE A 292 8.91 2.00 36.06
CA PHE A 292 8.64 3.00 35.02
C PHE A 292 7.61 2.53 33.97
N LYS A 293 6.96 1.38 34.17
CA LYS A 293 5.96 0.81 33.26
C LYS A 293 6.43 0.72 31.79
N LEU A 294 7.71 0.41 31.58
CA LEU A 294 8.36 0.34 30.27
C LEU A 294 8.20 -1.04 29.60
N ARG A 295 7.16 -1.80 29.97
CA ARG A 295 6.84 -3.10 29.38
C ARG A 295 5.35 -3.17 29.07
N ARG A 296 5.02 -3.57 27.84
CA ARG A 296 3.65 -3.94 27.46
C ARG A 296 3.64 -5.34 26.90
N SER A 297 2.69 -6.12 27.38
CA SER A 297 2.43 -7.47 26.89
C SER A 297 1.26 -7.44 25.94
N PHE A 298 1.43 -8.08 24.78
CA PHE A 298 0.41 -8.29 23.77
C PHE A 298 0.03 -9.76 23.80
N GLY A 299 -1.26 -10.02 24.01
CA GLY A 299 -1.81 -11.37 24.06
C GLY A 299 -1.85 -12.04 22.69
N LYS A 300 -2.24 -13.32 22.69
CA LYS A 300 -2.55 -14.08 21.48
C LYS A 300 -3.85 -13.53 20.90
N ALA A 301 -3.76 -12.51 20.05
CA ALA A 301 -4.91 -12.01 19.33
C ALA A 301 -5.16 -12.95 18.13
N SER A 302 -6.35 -13.56 18.06
CA SER A 302 -6.83 -14.17 16.83
C SER A 302 -7.00 -13.06 15.81
N VAL A 303 -6.32 -13.17 14.66
CA VAL A 303 -6.39 -12.14 13.63
C VAL A 303 -7.55 -12.48 12.72
N VAL A 304 -8.50 -11.55 12.59
CA VAL A 304 -9.69 -11.73 11.74
C VAL A 304 -9.55 -10.82 10.54
N LEU A 305 -9.65 -11.37 9.34
CA LEU A 305 -9.55 -10.65 8.08
C LEU A 305 -10.61 -11.16 7.10
N PHE A 306 -10.97 -10.33 6.13
CA PHE A 306 -11.73 -10.81 4.98
C PHE A 306 -10.80 -11.49 3.98
N ASP A 307 -11.16 -12.68 3.51
CA ASP A 307 -10.48 -13.34 2.40
C ASP A 307 -10.78 -12.66 1.04
N GLU A 308 -10.20 -13.17 -0.03
CA GLU A 308 -10.38 -12.69 -1.41
C GLU A 308 -11.83 -12.77 -1.89
N HIS A 309 -12.67 -13.58 -1.25
CA HIS A 309 -14.08 -13.76 -1.54
C HIS A 309 -15.01 -12.95 -0.63
N GLY A 310 -14.44 -12.14 0.29
CA GLY A 310 -15.20 -11.32 1.22
C GLY A 310 -15.82 -12.09 2.38
N LYS A 311 -15.31 -13.29 2.71
CA LYS A 311 -15.69 -14.06 3.91
C LYS A 311 -14.70 -13.80 5.04
N LEU A 312 -15.20 -13.79 6.28
CA LEU A 312 -14.34 -13.63 7.45
C LEU A 312 -13.60 -14.92 7.75
N GLN A 313 -12.29 -14.82 7.89
CA GLN A 313 -11.41 -15.92 8.26
C GLN A 313 -10.61 -15.54 9.52
N VAL A 314 -10.31 -16.56 10.33
CA VAL A 314 -9.51 -16.42 11.55
C VAL A 314 -8.15 -17.04 11.31
N TYR A 315 -7.10 -16.24 11.46
CA TYR A 315 -5.73 -16.66 11.28
C TYR A 315 -5.04 -16.83 12.64
N SER A 316 -4.33 -17.95 12.78
CA SER A 316 -3.61 -18.31 13.99
C SER A 316 -2.20 -17.74 14.02
N SER A 317 -1.62 -17.43 12.86
CA SER A 317 -0.24 -16.94 12.72
C SER A 317 -0.06 -15.96 11.53
N PRO A 318 0.94 -15.07 11.60
CA PRO A 318 1.34 -14.24 10.45
C PRO A 318 1.79 -15.05 9.23
N GLU A 319 2.36 -16.24 9.46
CA GLU A 319 2.83 -17.13 8.40
C GLU A 319 1.65 -17.72 7.60
N GLU A 320 0.54 -18.02 8.27
CA GLU A 320 -0.71 -18.46 7.62
C GLU A 320 -1.32 -17.35 6.73
N ILE A 321 -1.31 -16.11 7.23
CA ILE A 321 -1.72 -14.92 6.46
C ILE A 321 -0.85 -14.78 5.19
N LEU A 322 0.47 -14.93 5.34
CA LEU A 322 1.40 -14.89 4.22
C LEU A 322 1.11 -15.99 3.19
N GLN A 323 0.82 -17.21 3.65
CA GLN A 323 0.48 -18.34 2.78
C GLN A 323 -0.80 -18.08 1.97
N SER A 324 -1.88 -17.66 2.63
CA SER A 324 -3.13 -17.34 1.93
C SER A 324 -2.95 -16.20 0.93
N PHE A 325 -2.23 -15.13 1.31
CA PHE A 325 -1.90 -14.04 0.39
C PHE A 325 -1.08 -14.53 -0.82
N PHE A 326 -0.09 -15.40 -0.59
CA PHE A 326 0.81 -15.89 -1.63
C PHE A 326 0.05 -16.60 -2.77
N HIS A 327 -0.94 -17.41 -2.42
CA HIS A 327 -1.77 -18.12 -3.41
C HIS A 327 -2.55 -17.14 -4.30
N VAL A 328 -3.19 -16.14 -3.69
CA VAL A 328 -3.94 -15.10 -4.42
C VAL A 328 -3.00 -14.28 -5.31
N ARG A 329 -1.85 -13.85 -4.78
CA ARG A 329 -0.88 -13.05 -5.52
C ARG A 329 -0.26 -13.82 -6.69
N ARG A 330 0.06 -15.11 -6.49
CA ARG A 330 0.55 -16.00 -7.56
C ARG A 330 -0.46 -16.05 -8.72
N GLN A 331 -1.74 -16.24 -8.42
CA GLN A 331 -2.78 -16.27 -9.45
C GLN A 331 -2.85 -14.95 -10.22
N LYS A 332 -2.72 -13.81 -9.52
CA LYS A 332 -2.71 -12.50 -10.17
C LYS A 332 -1.50 -12.26 -11.07
N TYR A 333 -0.32 -12.80 -10.76
CA TYR A 333 0.80 -12.75 -11.71
C TYR A 333 0.57 -13.58 -12.98
N ILE A 334 -0.12 -14.71 -12.88
CA ILE A 334 -0.48 -15.53 -14.04
C ILE A 334 -1.45 -14.74 -14.93
N GLU A 335 -2.51 -14.18 -14.35
CA GLU A 335 -3.48 -13.33 -15.07
C GLU A 335 -2.80 -12.08 -15.67
N ARG A 336 -1.87 -11.46 -14.94
CA ARG A 336 -1.11 -10.27 -15.40
C ARG A 336 -0.30 -10.63 -16.63
N ARG A 337 0.45 -11.74 -16.59
CA ARG A 337 1.24 -12.22 -17.73
C ARG A 337 0.34 -12.46 -18.95
N GLU A 338 -0.80 -13.12 -18.79
CA GLU A 338 -1.74 -13.36 -19.88
C GLU A 338 -2.28 -12.06 -20.50
N LYS A 339 -2.63 -11.08 -19.67
CA LYS A 339 -3.06 -9.75 -20.15
C LYS A 339 -1.94 -8.96 -20.80
N GLU A 340 -0.71 -9.04 -20.29
CA GLU A 340 0.47 -8.41 -20.89
C GLU A 340 0.75 -9.00 -22.28
N ILE A 341 0.72 -10.33 -22.43
CA ILE A 341 0.86 -11.02 -23.72
C ILE A 341 -0.24 -10.58 -24.68
N LEU A 342 -1.50 -10.56 -24.24
CA LEU A 342 -2.62 -10.13 -25.07
C LEU A 342 -2.47 -8.67 -25.53
N SER A 343 -2.08 -7.77 -24.62
CA SER A 343 -1.85 -6.36 -24.93
C SER A 343 -0.70 -6.18 -25.93
N CYS A 344 0.41 -6.88 -25.75
CA CYS A 344 1.55 -6.83 -26.67
C CYS A 344 1.18 -7.37 -28.07
N LYS A 345 0.45 -8.49 -28.13
CA LYS A 345 -0.08 -9.04 -29.40
C LYS A 345 -1.03 -8.07 -30.10
N MET A 346 -1.91 -7.40 -29.35
CA MET A 346 -2.80 -6.37 -29.91
C MET A 346 -2.01 -5.18 -30.47
N LYS A 347 -1.02 -4.66 -29.73
CA LYS A 347 -0.16 -3.57 -30.20
C LYS A 347 0.62 -3.95 -31.47
N LEU A 348 1.17 -5.17 -31.52
CA LEU A 348 1.85 -5.67 -32.72
C LEU A 348 0.93 -5.74 -33.93
N ARG A 349 -0.30 -6.22 -33.76
CA ARG A 349 -1.29 -6.24 -34.86
C ARG A 349 -1.59 -4.84 -35.37
N ILE A 350 -1.79 -3.88 -34.47
CA ILE A 350 -2.01 -2.46 -34.83
C ILE A 350 -0.82 -1.92 -35.64
N LEU A 351 0.40 -2.09 -35.13
CA LEU A 351 1.62 -1.60 -35.80
C LEU A 351 1.84 -2.29 -37.16
N SER A 352 1.63 -3.60 -37.24
CA SER A 352 1.73 -4.37 -38.49
C SER A 352 0.72 -3.88 -39.53
N ASN A 353 -0.53 -3.62 -39.13
CA ASN A 353 -1.56 -3.10 -40.03
C ASN A 353 -1.27 -1.66 -40.46
N GLN A 354 -0.75 -0.81 -39.57
CA GLN A 354 -0.33 0.55 -39.94
C GLN A 354 0.82 0.54 -40.95
N ARG A 355 1.84 -0.30 -40.73
CA ARG A 355 2.96 -0.47 -41.66
C ARG A 355 2.47 -0.97 -43.02
N ARG A 356 1.68 -2.05 -43.02
CA ARG A 356 1.11 -2.64 -44.24
C ARG A 356 0.29 -1.62 -45.03
N PHE A 357 -0.48 -0.78 -44.34
CA PHE A 357 -1.26 0.28 -44.98
C PHE A 357 -0.37 1.32 -45.67
N ILE A 358 0.71 1.77 -45.02
CA ILE A 358 1.64 2.74 -45.61
C ILE A 358 2.38 2.12 -46.80
N GLU A 359 2.82 0.87 -46.69
CA GLU A 359 3.47 0.12 -47.78
C GLU A 359 2.54 0.00 -49.00
N GLU A 360 1.31 -0.47 -48.80
CA GLU A 360 0.32 -0.63 -49.87
C GLU A 360 -0.13 0.73 -50.44
N LYS A 361 -0.19 1.79 -49.61
CA LYS A 361 -0.49 3.15 -50.08
C LYS A 361 0.63 3.73 -50.94
N ASN A 362 1.89 3.52 -50.55
CA ASN A 362 3.06 3.98 -51.30
C ASN A 362 3.28 3.17 -52.60
N ALA A 363 2.88 1.90 -52.61
CA ALA A 363 2.86 1.05 -53.80
C ALA A 363 1.72 1.40 -54.78
N GLY A 364 0.72 2.17 -54.34
CA GLY A 364 -0.45 2.52 -55.15
C GLY A 364 -1.60 1.51 -55.10
N ASP A 365 -1.50 0.46 -54.26
CA ASP A 365 -2.51 -0.59 -54.10
C ASP A 365 -3.75 -0.12 -53.32
N ILE A 366 -3.59 0.94 -52.51
CA ILE A 366 -4.69 1.59 -51.78
C ILE A 366 -4.88 3.02 -52.31
N ILE A 367 -6.06 3.28 -52.86
CA ILE A 367 -6.42 4.59 -53.44
C ILE A 367 -7.47 5.22 -52.52
N LEU A 368 -7.06 6.24 -51.77
CA LEU A 368 -7.92 7.02 -50.88
C LEU A 368 -8.55 8.23 -51.56
N GLU A 369 -7.99 8.66 -52.68
CA GLU A 369 -8.41 9.86 -53.40
C GLU A 369 -9.76 9.63 -54.10
N ASN A 370 -10.69 10.56 -53.92
CA ASN A 370 -12.04 10.57 -54.51
C ASN A 370 -12.91 9.33 -54.22
N ARG A 371 -12.66 8.62 -53.10
CA ARG A 371 -13.51 7.49 -52.66
C ARG A 371 -14.37 7.85 -51.47
N ASN A 372 -15.53 7.20 -51.37
CA ASN A 372 -16.39 7.35 -50.19
C ASN A 372 -15.78 6.57 -49.01
N HIS A 373 -16.00 7.06 -47.79
CA HIS A 373 -15.46 6.46 -46.57
C HIS A 373 -15.87 4.98 -46.41
N GLY A 374 -17.10 4.64 -46.81
CA GLY A 374 -17.58 3.25 -46.81
C GLY A 374 -16.85 2.34 -47.81
N GLU A 375 -16.46 2.85 -48.97
CA GLU A 375 -15.72 2.09 -49.99
C GLU A 375 -14.28 1.80 -49.54
N ILE A 376 -13.66 2.75 -48.84
CA ILE A 376 -12.33 2.58 -48.26
C ILE A 376 -12.37 1.50 -47.17
N ILE A 377 -13.38 1.53 -46.30
CA ILE A 377 -13.58 0.51 -45.26
C ILE A 377 -13.79 -0.86 -45.89
N GLN A 378 -14.61 -0.96 -46.93
CA GLN A 378 -14.85 -2.20 -47.66
C GLN A 378 -13.55 -2.75 -48.28
N GLN A 379 -12.74 -1.88 -48.88
CA GLN A 379 -11.42 -2.25 -49.43
C GLN A 379 -10.46 -2.78 -48.35
N LEU A 380 -10.47 -2.19 -47.15
CA LEU A 380 -9.66 -2.67 -46.01
C LEU A 380 -10.14 -4.04 -45.51
N ILE A 381 -11.45 -4.27 -45.45
CA ILE A 381 -12.03 -5.57 -45.08
C ILE A 381 -11.64 -6.64 -46.10
N GLU A 382 -11.76 -6.33 -47.40
CA GLU A 382 -11.40 -7.26 -48.48
C GLU A 382 -9.91 -7.61 -48.49
N LYS A 383 -9.05 -6.65 -48.14
CA LYS A 383 -7.60 -6.87 -47.99
C LYS A 383 -7.22 -7.55 -46.67
N GLY A 384 -8.17 -7.82 -45.79
CA GLY A 384 -7.97 -8.54 -44.53
C GLY A 384 -7.28 -7.74 -43.44
N TYR A 385 -7.52 -6.42 -43.35
CA TYR A 385 -7.07 -5.62 -42.23
C TYR A 385 -7.92 -5.91 -40.99
N ASP A 386 -7.28 -5.99 -39.82
CA ASP A 386 -8.02 -6.23 -38.57
C ASP A 386 -8.75 -4.97 -38.09
N PRO A 387 -10.03 -5.09 -37.67
CA PRO A 387 -10.74 -4.00 -37.01
C PRO A 387 -10.24 -3.80 -35.55
N PHE A 388 -10.13 -2.54 -35.12
CA PHE A 388 -9.84 -2.15 -33.73
C PHE A 388 -10.75 -1.00 -33.26
N PRO A 389 -11.42 -1.14 -32.10
CA PRO A 389 -11.45 -2.30 -31.20
C PRO A 389 -12.19 -3.51 -31.80
N ALA A 390 -11.86 -4.73 -31.36
CA ALA A 390 -12.41 -5.98 -31.88
C ALA A 390 -13.93 -6.20 -31.60
N VAL A 391 -14.59 -5.26 -30.91
CA VAL A 391 -16.02 -5.35 -30.61
C VAL A 391 -16.80 -4.80 -31.79
N CYS A 392 -17.33 -5.71 -32.61
CA CYS A 392 -18.36 -5.41 -33.60
C CYS A 392 -19.69 -5.19 -32.87
N ASN A 393 -19.95 -3.99 -32.36
CA ASN A 393 -21.33 -3.62 -32.10
C ASN A 393 -22.00 -3.43 -33.47
N GLU A 394 -23.06 -4.19 -33.74
CA GLU A 394 -23.77 -4.27 -35.03
C GLU A 394 -24.29 -2.90 -35.54
N ASN A 395 -24.21 -1.84 -34.72
CA ASN A 395 -24.69 -0.49 -35.03
C ASN A 395 -23.56 0.53 -35.32
N SER A 396 -22.28 0.15 -35.33
CA SER A 396 -21.16 1.08 -35.58
C SER A 396 -20.14 0.53 -36.58
N SER A 397 -20.54 0.37 -37.84
CA SER A 397 -19.69 -0.13 -38.93
C SER A 397 -18.53 0.82 -39.31
N ASN A 398 -18.57 2.10 -38.92
CA ASN A 398 -17.57 3.10 -39.32
C ASN A 398 -16.41 3.31 -38.34
N SER A 399 -16.44 2.77 -37.11
CA SER A 399 -15.44 3.09 -36.07
C SER A 399 -14.21 2.19 -36.05
N ASN A 400 -14.19 1.12 -36.84
CA ASN A 400 -13.28 -0.01 -36.61
C ASN A 400 -11.90 0.12 -37.26
N PHE A 401 -11.70 1.07 -38.18
CA PHE A 401 -10.42 1.30 -38.85
C PHE A 401 -9.82 2.68 -38.55
N LYS A 402 -10.34 3.35 -37.52
CA LYS A 402 -9.94 4.71 -37.15
C LYS A 402 -8.44 4.84 -36.87
N TYR A 403 -7.83 3.79 -36.31
CA TYR A 403 -6.39 3.74 -36.02
C TYR A 403 -5.49 3.80 -37.27
N ILE A 404 -6.05 3.52 -38.45
CA ILE A 404 -5.40 3.64 -39.76
C ILE A 404 -5.82 4.94 -40.46
N LEU A 405 -7.13 5.20 -40.52
CA LEU A 405 -7.68 6.30 -41.31
C LEU A 405 -7.40 7.69 -40.73
N ASP A 406 -7.25 7.80 -39.41
CA ASP A 406 -6.90 9.08 -38.76
C ASP A 406 -5.38 9.36 -38.76
N MET A 407 -4.57 8.52 -39.43
CA MET A 407 -3.14 8.78 -39.54
C MET A 407 -2.89 10.06 -40.36
N PRO A 408 -2.10 11.02 -39.84
CA PRO A 408 -1.75 12.23 -40.59
C PRO A 408 -1.04 11.89 -41.90
N MET A 409 -1.31 12.65 -42.98
CA MET A 409 -0.61 12.47 -44.27
C MET A 409 0.91 12.57 -44.15
N SER A 410 1.43 13.32 -43.17
CA SER A 410 2.87 13.40 -42.89
C SER A 410 3.49 12.07 -42.45
N ARG A 411 2.68 11.12 -41.98
CA ARG A 411 3.11 9.77 -41.59
C ARG A 411 3.09 8.75 -42.73
N LEU A 412 2.79 9.16 -43.96
CA LEU A 412 2.84 8.30 -45.14
C LEU A 412 4.24 8.29 -45.81
N SER A 413 5.26 8.78 -45.12
CA SER A 413 6.64 8.83 -45.63
C SER A 413 7.39 7.51 -45.39
N ASN A 414 8.46 7.28 -46.16
CA ASN A 414 9.38 6.15 -45.93
C ASN A 414 10.07 6.24 -44.56
N GLU A 415 10.28 7.45 -44.04
CA GLU A 415 10.86 7.66 -42.70
C GLU A 415 9.94 7.11 -41.60
N GLU A 416 8.63 7.32 -41.69
CA GLU A 416 7.69 6.77 -40.71
C GLU A 416 7.62 5.24 -40.78
N LEU A 417 7.79 4.66 -41.98
CA LEU A 417 7.84 3.21 -42.17
C LEU A 417 9.03 2.61 -41.39
N GLU A 418 10.21 3.23 -41.44
CA GLU A 418 11.35 2.84 -40.60
C GLU A 418 11.03 2.97 -39.10
N VAL A 419 10.35 4.04 -38.69
CA VAL A 419 9.95 4.24 -37.29
C VAL A 419 8.98 3.14 -36.84
N LEU A 420 8.01 2.76 -37.67
CA LEU A 420 7.08 1.67 -37.37
C LEU A 420 7.78 0.31 -37.32
N LEU A 421 8.73 0.04 -38.21
CA LEU A 421 9.57 -1.18 -38.14
C LEU A 421 10.37 -1.24 -36.83
N ARG A 422 10.96 -0.12 -36.40
CA ARG A 422 11.65 -0.05 -35.10
C ARG A 422 10.70 -0.27 -33.92
N LYS A 423 9.48 0.27 -33.98
CA LYS A 423 8.46 0.02 -32.94
C LYS A 423 7.99 -1.43 -32.93
N GLU A 424 7.80 -2.05 -34.10
CA GLU A 424 7.39 -3.45 -34.21
C GLU A 424 8.47 -4.39 -33.67
N THR A 425 9.73 -4.15 -34.01
CA THR A 425 10.87 -4.95 -33.50
C THR A 425 10.95 -4.87 -31.98
N VAL A 426 10.94 -3.68 -31.39
CA VAL A 426 10.92 -3.49 -29.93
C VAL A 426 9.71 -4.19 -29.30
N GLN A 427 8.52 -4.02 -29.87
CA GLN A 427 7.31 -4.63 -29.31
C GLN A 427 7.33 -6.17 -29.42
N ARG A 428 8.00 -6.73 -30.44
CA ARG A 428 8.18 -8.17 -30.63
C ARG A 428 9.19 -8.74 -29.65
N GLU A 429 10.27 -8.01 -29.39
CA GLU A 429 11.24 -8.33 -28.32
C GLU A 429 10.55 -8.31 -26.94
N GLU A 430 9.75 -7.27 -26.63
CA GLU A 430 8.96 -7.21 -25.39
C GLU A 430 8.00 -8.40 -25.26
N LEU A 431 7.30 -8.77 -26.35
CA LEU A 431 6.41 -9.92 -26.35
C LEU A 431 7.18 -11.21 -26.05
N GLN A 432 8.34 -11.39 -26.68
CA GLN A 432 9.18 -12.56 -26.47
C GLN A 432 9.69 -12.63 -25.02
N GLU A 433 10.16 -11.52 -24.44
CA GLU A 433 10.59 -11.46 -23.04
C GLU A 433 9.45 -11.90 -22.10
N VAL A 434 8.23 -11.41 -22.33
CA VAL A 434 7.06 -11.75 -21.49
C VAL A 434 6.62 -13.20 -21.70
N GLU A 435 6.66 -13.72 -22.93
CA GLU A 435 6.30 -15.11 -23.22
C GLU A 435 7.29 -16.11 -22.60
N GLU A 436 8.59 -15.80 -22.62
CA GLU A 436 9.64 -16.59 -21.98
C GLU A 436 9.62 -16.47 -20.45
N SER A 437 9.20 -15.31 -19.91
CA SER A 437 9.11 -15.11 -18.47
C SER A 437 8.05 -16.00 -17.82
N THR A 438 8.33 -16.45 -16.60
CA THR A 438 7.33 -17.12 -15.76
C THR A 438 6.75 -16.16 -14.72
N TRP A 439 5.64 -16.54 -14.08
CA TRP A 439 5.08 -15.79 -12.94
C TRP A 439 6.11 -15.58 -11.81
N ARG A 440 7.07 -16.50 -11.66
CA ARG A 440 8.14 -16.41 -10.67
C ARG A 440 9.10 -15.27 -11.01
N ASP A 441 9.50 -15.17 -12.27
CA ASP A 441 10.49 -14.19 -12.73
C ASP A 441 9.92 -12.77 -12.64
N LEU A 442 8.66 -12.60 -13.07
CA LEU A 442 7.93 -11.35 -12.93
C LEU A 442 7.84 -10.89 -11.47
N TRP A 443 7.48 -11.82 -10.57
CA TRP A 443 7.38 -11.49 -9.15
C TRP A 443 8.75 -11.20 -8.53
N LYS A 444 9.79 -11.98 -8.84
CA LYS A 444 11.15 -11.72 -8.37
C LYS A 444 11.69 -10.36 -8.85
N LYS A 445 11.39 -9.94 -10.08
CA LYS A 445 11.75 -8.62 -10.62
C LYS A 445 11.09 -7.48 -9.83
N ASP A 446 9.80 -7.60 -9.56
CA ASP A 446 9.05 -6.62 -8.77
C ASP A 446 9.53 -6.59 -7.29
N LEU A 447 9.81 -7.75 -6.69
CA LEU A 447 10.37 -7.85 -5.32
C LEU A 447 11.75 -7.23 -5.20
N SER A 448 12.63 -7.49 -6.17
CA SER A 448 14.00 -6.94 -6.17
C SER A 448 13.96 -5.42 -6.28
N SER A 449 13.13 -4.90 -7.18
CA SER A 449 12.91 -3.46 -7.33
C SER A 449 12.40 -2.84 -6.03
N LEU A 450 11.41 -3.47 -5.39
CA LEU A 450 10.84 -3.01 -4.12
C LEU A 450 11.85 -3.06 -2.98
N SER A 451 12.67 -4.11 -2.88
CA SER A 451 13.70 -4.26 -1.85
C SER A 451 14.72 -3.13 -1.92
N VAL A 452 15.25 -2.86 -3.12
CA VAL A 452 16.21 -1.76 -3.35
C VAL A 452 15.61 -0.41 -2.95
N ALA A 453 14.34 -0.16 -3.30
CA ALA A 453 13.68 1.10 -2.97
C ALA A 453 13.41 1.26 -1.46
N ILE A 454 13.15 0.17 -0.74
CA ILE A 454 12.98 0.19 0.72
C ILE A 454 14.32 0.49 1.42
N GLU A 455 15.41 -0.13 0.97
CA GLU A 455 16.76 0.12 1.49
C GLU A 455 17.24 1.56 1.20
N GLY A 456 16.99 2.05 -0.01
CA GLY A 456 17.31 3.43 -0.41
C GLY A 456 16.54 4.47 0.41
N ASN A 457 15.26 4.23 0.72
CA ASN A 457 14.47 5.10 1.59
C ASN A 457 14.88 5.00 3.08
N GLY A 458 15.52 3.90 3.48
CA GLY A 458 16.07 3.73 4.83
C GLY A 458 17.38 4.50 5.04
N THR A 459 18.15 4.73 3.97
CA THR A 459 19.47 5.39 4.01
C THR A 459 19.41 6.90 3.75
N CYS A 460 18.44 7.39 2.97
CA CYS A 460 18.28 8.83 2.66
C CYS A 460 17.74 9.73 3.79
N ARG A 461 17.61 9.22 5.03
CA ARG A 461 17.19 10.03 6.21
C ARG A 461 17.98 9.66 7.47
N ARG A 462 19.29 9.47 7.34
CA ARG A 462 20.20 9.46 8.50
C ARG A 462 20.81 10.83 8.71
#